data_AF-A0A0W1SNS8-F1
#
_entry.id   AF-A0A0W1SNS8-F1
#
_cell.length_a   1.000
_cell.length_b   1.000
_cell.length_c   1.000
_cell.angle_alpha   90.00
_cell.angle_beta   90.00
_cell.angle_gamma   90.00
#
_symmetry.space_group_name_H-M   'P 1'
#
loop_
_entity.id
_entity.type
_entity.pdbx_description
1 polymer ?
#
loop_
_entity_poly.entity_id
_entity_poly.type
_entity_poly.pdbx_seq_one_letter_code
_entity_poly.pdbx_strand_id
1 'polypeptide(L)'
;MHSMWKTLLVALLVLVAGCSGGVGGDGTTATQTTTADTADGDAANADTSDGGETGDSSTDDSASSMAFDFNQTWDEQFREGQYYRYEITSPNVDGTATYEWEVLDATDDEVTIRTKVVTEDSTSEQTVTAARDELYSELSGSPSGSIATVGFNSPYYSGVEGETLEVGDSWEASGANGDVSFAVESTSSYAGLDCANFVVRTNGSVFWESCVTPESPLPGYMAFYEEEGDDEPVFEMTLVEYRPGN
;
A
#
# COMPACT_ATOMS: atom_id res chain seq x y z
N MET A 1 -18.13 -41.04 5.97
CA MET A 1 -19.33 -40.53 5.28
C MET A 1 -18.83 -39.62 4.17
N HIS A 2 -19.16 -39.97 2.92
CA HIS A 2 -18.80 -39.25 1.71
C HIS A 2 -19.55 -37.91 1.57
N SER A 3 -19.05 -37.08 0.64
CA SER A 3 -19.71 -35.98 -0.08
C SER A 3 -19.64 -34.62 0.63
N MET A 4 -19.21 -33.49 0.03
CA MET A 4 -19.03 -33.05 -1.37
C MET A 4 -17.96 -31.93 -1.35
N TRP A 5 -16.93 -31.98 -2.20
CA TRP A 5 -16.87 -31.23 -3.47
C TRP A 5 -17.40 -29.79 -3.36
N LYS A 6 -16.49 -28.81 -3.25
CA LYS A 6 -16.62 -27.48 -3.87
C LYS A 6 -15.24 -26.98 -4.30
N THR A 7 -14.82 -27.45 -5.47
CA THR A 7 -13.88 -26.75 -6.35
C THR A 7 -14.51 -25.41 -6.71
N LEU A 8 -13.98 -24.28 -6.24
CA LEU A 8 -14.33 -22.98 -6.78
C LEU A 8 -13.19 -22.54 -7.72
N LEU A 9 -13.41 -22.82 -8.99
CA LEU A 9 -12.57 -22.42 -10.11
C LEU A 9 -13.14 -21.08 -10.57
N VAL A 10 -12.60 -19.96 -10.07
CA VAL A 10 -12.97 -18.63 -10.56
C VAL A 10 -12.07 -18.31 -11.75
N ALA A 11 -12.52 -18.78 -12.91
CA ALA A 11 -12.13 -18.21 -14.18
C ALA A 11 -12.91 -16.91 -14.38
N LEU A 12 -12.26 -15.75 -14.33
CA LEU A 12 -12.84 -14.52 -14.86
C LEU A 12 -11.98 -13.97 -16.00
N LEU A 13 -12.58 -14.12 -17.18
CA LEU A 13 -12.18 -13.70 -18.50
C LEU A 13 -11.72 -12.24 -18.59
N VAL A 14 -10.51 -12.06 -19.13
CA VAL A 14 -10.05 -10.80 -19.73
C VAL A 14 -10.87 -10.56 -21.01
N LEU A 15 -11.86 -9.68 -20.93
CA LEU A 15 -12.56 -9.14 -22.10
C LEU A 15 -11.74 -7.99 -22.69
N VAL A 16 -10.86 -8.33 -23.63
CA VAL A 16 -10.25 -7.36 -24.56
C VAL A 16 -11.34 -6.90 -25.52
N ALA A 17 -12.09 -5.86 -25.15
CA ALA A 17 -12.92 -5.11 -26.08
C ALA A 17 -12.08 -3.98 -26.70
N GLY A 18 -11.23 -4.36 -27.66
CA GLY A 18 -10.76 -3.40 -28.66
C GLY A 18 -11.93 -3.02 -29.57
N CYS A 19 -12.40 -1.78 -29.46
CA CYS A 19 -13.21 -1.14 -30.50
C CYS A 19 -12.45 0.08 -31.03
N SER A 20 -11.85 -0.17 -32.19
CA SER A 20 -11.39 0.75 -33.22
C SER A 20 -12.21 2.03 -33.35
N GLY A 21 -11.49 3.16 -33.53
CA GLY A 21 -12.09 4.43 -33.89
C GLY A 21 -12.70 4.49 -35.29
N GLY A 22 -13.45 5.56 -35.55
CA GLY A 22 -13.83 6.01 -36.89
C GLY A 22 -15.19 6.71 -36.97
N VAL A 23 -15.20 7.86 -37.67
CA VAL A 23 -16.35 8.66 -38.14
C VAL A 23 -17.00 9.55 -37.05
N GLY A 24 -17.15 10.87 -37.17
CA GLY A 24 -17.14 11.78 -38.32
C GLY A 24 -18.56 12.24 -38.65
N GLY A 25 -18.92 13.48 -38.27
CA GLY A 25 -19.99 14.24 -38.94
C GLY A 25 -21.22 14.64 -38.11
N ASP A 26 -21.25 15.94 -37.80
CA ASP A 26 -22.34 16.90 -38.00
C ASP A 26 -23.68 16.79 -37.23
N GLY A 27 -24.20 17.95 -36.82
CA GLY A 27 -25.63 18.12 -36.51
C GLY A 27 -25.99 18.56 -35.09
N THR A 28 -25.94 19.88 -34.87
CA THR A 28 -27.06 20.70 -34.36
C THR A 28 -27.89 20.18 -33.17
N THR A 29 -27.89 20.90 -32.04
CA THR A 29 -29.04 21.70 -31.54
C THR A 29 -28.83 22.05 -30.06
N ALA A 30 -28.81 23.35 -29.79
CA ALA A 30 -28.85 23.95 -28.47
C ALA A 30 -30.18 23.69 -27.75
N THR A 31 -30.18 23.64 -26.42
CA THR A 31 -31.16 24.35 -25.58
C THR A 31 -30.60 24.49 -24.17
N GLN A 32 -30.38 25.76 -23.80
CA GLN A 32 -30.21 26.23 -22.42
C GLN A 32 -31.50 25.97 -21.62
N THR A 33 -31.36 25.50 -20.39
CA THR A 33 -32.37 25.76 -19.36
C THR A 33 -31.70 26.57 -18.26
N THR A 34 -32.00 27.86 -18.30
CA THR A 34 -31.73 28.83 -17.24
C THR A 34 -32.88 28.73 -16.24
N THR A 35 -32.60 28.40 -14.98
CA THR A 35 -33.50 28.72 -13.88
C THR A 35 -32.71 29.57 -12.89
N ALA A 36 -33.01 30.87 -12.92
CA ALA A 36 -32.65 31.80 -11.88
C ALA A 36 -33.68 31.69 -10.76
N ASP A 37 -33.22 31.55 -9.53
CA ASP A 37 -34.01 31.90 -8.34
C ASP A 37 -33.22 32.93 -7.53
N THR A 38 -33.91 34.00 -7.17
CA THR A 38 -33.44 35.20 -6.49
C THR A 38 -34.19 35.32 -5.16
N ALA A 39 -33.47 35.42 -4.06
CA ALA A 39 -33.85 36.07 -2.79
C ALA A 39 -32.57 36.08 -1.92
N ASP A 40 -31.81 37.16 -1.75
CA ASP A 40 -32.11 38.45 -1.11
C ASP A 40 -32.49 38.29 0.38
N GLY A 41 -31.62 38.79 1.27
CA GLY A 41 -31.70 38.56 2.72
C GLY A 41 -30.52 39.16 3.49
N ASP A 42 -30.42 40.48 3.44
CA ASP A 42 -29.53 41.38 4.20
C ASP A 42 -29.84 41.35 5.71
N ALA A 43 -28.80 41.35 6.57
CA ALA A 43 -28.82 41.95 7.92
C ALA A 43 -27.45 41.87 8.62
N ALA A 44 -26.74 43.00 8.62
CA ALA A 44 -25.73 43.33 9.63
C ALA A 44 -26.37 43.57 11.01
N ASN A 45 -25.67 43.24 12.12
CA ASN A 45 -25.12 44.23 13.07
C ASN A 45 -24.50 43.56 14.33
N ALA A 46 -23.35 44.10 14.77
CA ALA A 46 -22.95 44.51 16.14
C ALA A 46 -23.28 43.61 17.36
N ASP A 47 -22.51 43.51 18.44
CA ASP A 47 -21.26 44.09 18.98
C ASP A 47 -21.18 43.56 20.44
N THR A 48 -20.02 43.70 21.08
CA THR A 48 -19.76 43.82 22.53
C THR A 48 -19.27 42.59 23.33
N SER A 49 -17.99 42.71 23.76
CA SER A 49 -17.30 42.45 25.05
C SER A 49 -17.78 41.31 25.97
N ASP A 50 -16.95 40.63 26.77
CA ASP A 50 -15.92 41.11 27.70
C ASP A 50 -15.20 39.91 28.37
N GLY A 51 -14.00 40.14 28.93
CA GLY A 51 -13.60 39.53 30.21
C GLY A 51 -12.74 38.26 30.24
N GLY A 52 -11.42 38.45 30.39
CA GLY A 52 -10.70 38.04 31.61
C GLY A 52 -10.24 36.59 31.79
N GLU A 53 -8.91 36.43 31.74
CA GLU A 53 -8.03 35.56 32.56
C GLU A 53 -8.51 34.16 32.99
N THR A 54 -7.78 33.13 32.56
CA THR A 54 -6.88 32.38 33.45
C THR A 54 -5.84 31.65 32.61
N GLY A 55 -4.56 31.87 32.91
CA GLY A 55 -3.49 31.03 32.43
C GLY A 55 -3.63 29.63 33.01
N ASP A 56 -3.70 28.65 32.12
CA ASP A 56 -3.30 27.30 32.44
C ASP A 56 -2.27 26.92 31.38
N SER A 57 -1.00 26.95 31.80
CA SER A 57 0.11 26.38 31.07
C SER A 57 -0.05 24.87 31.10
N SER A 58 -0.95 24.37 30.25
CA SER A 58 -0.91 23.00 29.80
C SER A 58 0.36 22.88 28.97
N THR A 59 1.34 22.19 29.55
CA THR A 59 2.44 21.62 28.80
C THR A 59 1.81 20.77 27.71
N ASP A 60 1.73 21.32 26.50
CA ASP A 60 1.61 20.54 25.28
C ASP A 60 2.86 19.66 25.25
N ASP A 61 2.76 18.47 25.85
CA ASP A 61 3.43 17.30 25.33
C ASP A 61 2.85 17.11 23.92
N SER A 62 3.37 17.91 22.99
CA SER A 62 3.32 17.62 21.58
C SER A 62 3.96 16.25 21.49
N ALA A 63 3.13 15.20 21.51
CA ALA A 63 3.46 13.99 20.80
C ALA A 63 3.88 14.49 19.43
N SER A 64 5.20 14.54 19.18
CA SER A 64 5.70 14.85 17.86
C SER A 64 5.00 13.86 16.95
N SER A 65 4.00 14.32 16.18
CA SER A 65 3.44 13.52 15.12
C SER A 65 4.63 13.24 14.22
N MET A 66 5.06 11.99 14.21
CA MET A 66 6.06 11.56 13.24
C MET A 66 5.33 11.55 11.91
N ALA A 67 5.49 12.64 11.18
CA ALA A 67 5.05 12.77 9.81
C ALA A 67 6.10 12.14 8.90
N PHE A 68 5.65 11.26 8.01
CA PHE A 68 6.52 10.66 7.00
C PHE A 68 6.12 11.22 5.64
N ASP A 69 7.00 12.04 5.06
CA ASP A 69 6.80 12.56 3.71
C ASP A 69 7.16 11.50 2.67
N PHE A 70 6.14 10.81 2.14
CA PHE A 70 6.30 9.89 1.01
C PHE A 70 6.22 10.64 -0.31
N ASN A 71 7.20 11.53 -0.55
CA ASN A 71 7.26 12.28 -1.81
C ASN A 71 7.86 11.48 -2.98
N GLN A 72 8.29 10.25 -2.74
CA GLN A 72 8.89 9.35 -3.73
C GLN A 72 7.91 8.23 -4.06
N THR A 73 7.95 7.75 -5.30
CA THR A 73 7.35 6.47 -5.65
C THR A 73 7.99 5.41 -4.77
N TRP A 74 7.18 4.62 -4.11
CA TRP A 74 7.61 3.55 -3.22
C TRP A 74 8.59 2.58 -3.92
N ASP A 75 8.58 2.55 -5.25
CA ASP A 75 9.41 1.70 -6.11
C ASP A 75 10.89 2.09 -6.30
N GLU A 76 11.40 3.23 -5.79
CA GLU A 76 12.64 3.81 -6.38
C GLU A 76 13.87 4.09 -5.51
N GLN A 77 14.27 3.20 -4.59
CA GLN A 77 15.59 3.34 -3.90
C GLN A 77 16.42 2.05 -3.77
N PHE A 78 16.67 1.33 -4.87
CA PHE A 78 17.63 0.23 -4.84
C PHE A 78 19.06 0.76 -4.72
N ARG A 79 19.82 0.24 -3.75
CA ARG A 79 21.24 0.55 -3.53
C ARG A 79 22.07 -0.72 -3.51
N GLU A 80 23.23 -0.73 -4.14
CA GLU A 80 24.10 -1.90 -4.16
C GLU A 80 24.42 -2.36 -2.71
N GLY A 81 24.26 -3.66 -2.43
CA GLY A 81 24.48 -4.25 -1.12
C GLY A 81 23.34 -4.03 -0.12
N GLN A 82 22.24 -3.42 -0.53
CA GLN A 82 21.03 -3.32 0.29
C GLN A 82 20.45 -4.71 0.52
N TYR A 83 20.08 -5.02 1.76
CA TYR A 83 19.63 -6.35 2.15
C TYR A 83 18.46 -6.28 3.11
N TYR A 84 17.53 -7.21 2.92
CA TYR A 84 16.36 -7.41 3.74
C TYR A 84 16.23 -8.87 4.09
N ARG A 85 15.88 -9.14 5.34
CA ARG A 85 15.42 -10.45 5.78
C ARG A 85 14.08 -10.32 6.48
N TYR A 86 13.10 -11.07 6.00
CA TYR A 86 11.76 -11.16 6.53
C TYR A 86 11.52 -12.52 7.17
N GLU A 87 10.74 -12.51 8.23
CA GLU A 87 10.04 -13.70 8.73
C GLU A 87 8.62 -13.69 8.14
N ILE A 88 8.19 -14.86 7.67
CA ILE A 88 6.87 -15.06 7.04
C ILE A 88 6.08 -16.07 7.86
N THR A 89 4.87 -15.68 8.22
CA THR A 89 3.85 -16.50 8.85
C THR A 89 2.64 -16.62 7.93
N SER A 90 2.15 -17.84 7.73
CA SER A 90 0.95 -18.11 6.95
C SER A 90 0.33 -19.43 7.42
N PRO A 91 -1.01 -19.55 7.45
CA PRO A 91 -1.68 -20.82 7.78
C PRO A 91 -1.30 -21.98 6.87
N ASN A 92 -0.77 -21.69 5.67
CA ASN A 92 -0.38 -22.67 4.66
C ASN A 92 1.11 -23.05 4.71
N VAL A 93 1.87 -22.50 5.66
CA VAL A 93 3.30 -22.77 5.83
C VAL A 93 3.53 -23.31 7.23
N ASP A 94 4.18 -24.48 7.32
CA ASP A 94 4.59 -25.03 8.61
C ASP A 94 5.70 -24.17 9.22
N GLY A 95 5.45 -23.65 10.42
CA GLY A 95 6.40 -22.79 11.14
C GLY A 95 6.60 -21.41 10.50
N THR A 96 7.78 -20.85 10.69
CA THR A 96 8.16 -19.52 10.17
C THR A 96 9.11 -19.71 8.98
N ALA A 97 8.72 -19.20 7.82
CA ALA A 97 9.61 -19.14 6.66
C ALA A 97 10.48 -17.89 6.74
N THR A 98 11.68 -17.94 6.14
CA THR A 98 12.54 -16.77 5.98
C THR A 98 12.59 -16.37 4.52
N TYR A 99 12.44 -15.09 4.25
CA TYR A 99 12.60 -14.51 2.93
C TYR A 99 13.72 -13.47 2.93
N GLU A 100 14.62 -13.56 1.97
CA GLU A 100 15.76 -12.67 1.82
C GLU A 100 15.66 -11.95 0.47
N TRP A 101 15.88 -10.64 0.48
CA TRP A 101 16.02 -9.79 -0.71
C TRP A 101 17.35 -9.06 -0.64
N GLU A 102 18.17 -9.19 -1.67
CA GLU A 102 19.46 -8.53 -1.75
C GLU A 102 19.63 -7.84 -3.09
N VAL A 103 19.97 -6.56 -3.05
CA VAL A 103 20.39 -5.79 -4.22
C VAL A 103 21.87 -6.09 -4.45
N LEU A 104 22.18 -6.86 -5.48
CA LEU A 104 23.55 -7.21 -5.83
C LEU A 104 24.24 -6.11 -6.65
N ASP A 105 23.48 -5.40 -7.46
CA ASP A 105 23.93 -4.30 -8.31
C ASP A 105 22.74 -3.41 -8.66
N ALA A 106 22.96 -2.10 -8.75
CA ALA A 106 21.93 -1.14 -9.13
C ALA A 106 22.56 -0.03 -9.99
N THR A 107 22.06 0.10 -11.21
CA THR A 107 22.45 1.15 -12.16
C THR A 107 21.24 2.03 -12.47
N ASP A 108 21.43 3.05 -13.30
CA ASP A 108 20.32 3.90 -13.76
C ASP A 108 19.31 3.12 -14.63
N ASP A 109 19.77 2.07 -15.33
CA ASP A 109 18.96 1.32 -16.31
C ASP A 109 18.41 0.01 -15.74
N GLU A 110 19.18 -0.68 -14.90
CA GLU A 110 18.91 -2.06 -14.48
C GLU A 110 19.24 -2.27 -13.00
N VAL A 111 18.53 -3.21 -12.38
CA VAL A 111 18.81 -3.68 -11.01
C VAL A 111 19.00 -5.19 -11.03
N THR A 112 20.03 -5.67 -10.34
CA THR A 112 20.25 -7.09 -10.10
C THR A 112 19.85 -7.44 -8.66
N ILE A 113 18.81 -8.27 -8.51
CA ILE A 113 18.30 -8.73 -7.23
C ILE A 113 18.52 -10.23 -7.07
N ARG A 114 18.94 -10.64 -5.87
CA ARG A 114 18.84 -12.02 -5.41
C ARG A 114 17.71 -12.14 -4.40
N THR A 115 16.78 -13.05 -4.66
CA THR A 115 15.72 -13.42 -3.72
C THR A 115 15.93 -14.86 -3.25
N LYS A 116 15.61 -15.12 -1.99
CA LYS A 116 15.70 -16.46 -1.42
C LYS A 116 14.59 -16.68 -0.42
N VAL A 117 13.91 -17.81 -0.50
CA VAL A 117 12.94 -18.26 0.51
C VAL A 117 13.39 -19.59 1.10
N VAL A 118 13.32 -19.71 2.41
CA VAL A 118 13.64 -20.91 3.18
C VAL A 118 12.41 -21.28 4.00
N THR A 119 11.89 -22.48 3.80
CA THR A 119 10.87 -23.12 4.63
C THR A 119 11.49 -24.33 5.33
N GLU A 120 10.73 -25.03 6.19
CA GLU A 120 11.19 -26.28 6.79
C GLU A 120 11.52 -27.35 5.71
N ASP A 121 10.71 -27.42 4.66
CA ASP A 121 10.80 -28.46 3.63
C ASP A 121 11.69 -28.09 2.45
N SER A 122 11.97 -26.80 2.22
CA SER A 122 12.54 -26.35 0.96
C SER A 122 13.36 -25.07 1.05
N THR A 123 14.22 -24.87 0.06
CA THR A 123 14.87 -23.60 -0.21
C THR A 123 14.75 -23.31 -1.69
N SER A 124 14.32 -22.09 -2.02
CA SER A 124 14.28 -21.58 -3.39
C SER A 124 15.06 -20.27 -3.44
N GLU A 125 15.92 -20.13 -4.43
CA GLU A 125 16.74 -18.93 -4.66
C GLU A 125 16.70 -18.59 -6.14
N GLN A 126 16.63 -17.30 -6.46
CA GLN A 126 16.66 -16.78 -7.82
C GLN A 126 17.44 -15.47 -7.85
N THR A 127 18.22 -15.27 -8.91
CA THR A 127 18.82 -13.98 -9.24
C THR A 127 18.23 -13.48 -10.55
N VAL A 128 17.82 -12.23 -10.58
CA VAL A 128 17.26 -11.53 -11.74
C VAL A 128 18.03 -10.25 -11.96
N THR A 129 18.29 -9.92 -13.22
CA THR A 129 18.74 -8.60 -13.67
C THR A 129 17.70 -8.11 -14.67
N ALA A 130 17.09 -6.96 -14.40
CA ALA A 130 16.03 -6.40 -15.23
C ALA A 130 15.94 -4.87 -15.05
N ALA A 131 15.25 -4.21 -15.98
CA ALA A 131 14.77 -2.85 -15.76
C ALA A 131 13.79 -2.82 -14.55
N ARG A 132 13.68 -1.66 -13.90
CA ARG A 132 12.89 -1.53 -12.64
C ARG A 132 11.42 -1.91 -12.83
N ASP A 133 10.82 -1.48 -13.93
CA ASP A 133 9.43 -1.78 -14.29
C ASP A 133 9.20 -3.24 -14.72
N GLU A 134 10.27 -3.95 -15.08
CA GLU A 134 10.22 -5.37 -15.48
C GLU A 134 10.58 -6.32 -14.33
N LEU A 135 11.19 -5.82 -13.24
CA LEU A 135 11.77 -6.62 -12.16
C LEU A 135 10.79 -7.66 -11.57
N TYR A 136 9.58 -7.24 -11.20
CA TYR A 136 8.59 -8.15 -10.62
C TYR A 136 8.05 -9.16 -11.64
N SER A 137 8.01 -8.79 -12.92
CA SER A 137 7.60 -9.71 -13.98
C SER A 137 8.65 -10.82 -14.20
N GLU A 138 9.93 -10.50 -14.10
CA GLU A 138 11.04 -11.44 -14.21
C GLU A 138 11.23 -12.31 -12.95
N LEU A 139 10.87 -11.78 -11.78
CA LEU A 139 10.78 -12.57 -10.55
C LEU A 139 9.62 -13.56 -10.60
N SER A 140 8.54 -13.25 -11.33
CA SER A 140 7.34 -14.08 -11.37
C SER A 140 7.63 -15.53 -11.80
N GLY A 141 6.88 -16.47 -11.22
CA GLY A 141 6.99 -17.90 -11.57
C GLY A 141 7.93 -18.73 -10.71
N SER A 142 8.64 -18.13 -9.74
CA SER A 142 9.33 -18.85 -8.67
C SER A 142 8.64 -18.66 -7.31
N PRO A 143 8.84 -19.56 -6.33
CA PRO A 143 8.32 -19.37 -4.97
C PRO A 143 8.76 -18.04 -4.33
N SER A 144 10.03 -17.65 -4.50
CA SER A 144 10.53 -16.38 -3.95
C SER A 144 9.99 -15.16 -4.72
N GLY A 145 9.74 -15.29 -6.02
CA GLY A 145 9.12 -14.23 -6.81
C GLY A 145 7.64 -13.99 -6.53
N SER A 146 6.88 -15.04 -6.18
CA SER A 146 5.49 -14.89 -5.73
C SER A 146 5.41 -14.06 -4.45
N ILE A 147 6.32 -14.28 -3.50
CA ILE A 147 6.43 -13.47 -2.28
C ILE A 147 6.76 -12.03 -2.63
N ALA A 148 7.72 -11.80 -3.53
CA ALA A 148 8.04 -10.45 -3.99
C ALA A 148 6.84 -9.73 -4.60
N THR A 149 6.07 -10.42 -5.43
CA THR A 149 4.91 -9.83 -6.13
C THR A 149 3.80 -9.48 -5.14
N VAL A 150 3.47 -10.38 -4.21
CA VAL A 150 2.41 -10.15 -3.23
C VAL A 150 2.86 -9.12 -2.18
N GLY A 151 4.08 -9.25 -1.66
CA GLY A 151 4.64 -8.40 -0.61
C GLY A 151 4.95 -6.98 -1.07
N PHE A 152 5.57 -6.89 -2.24
CA PHE A 152 6.30 -5.69 -2.66
C PHE A 152 5.77 -5.06 -3.95
N ASN A 153 4.71 -5.59 -4.57
CA ASN A 153 4.10 -5.00 -5.76
C ASN A 153 2.57 -4.91 -5.62
N SER A 154 2.12 -4.63 -4.39
CA SER A 154 0.69 -4.53 -4.08
C SER A 154 0.11 -3.22 -4.61
N PRO A 155 -1.07 -3.23 -5.26
CA PRO A 155 -1.67 -2.01 -5.80
C PRO A 155 -1.99 -0.96 -4.74
N TYR A 156 -2.06 -1.34 -3.45
CA TYR A 156 -2.39 -0.41 -2.37
C TYR A 156 -1.26 0.57 -2.05
N TYR A 157 -0.02 0.28 -2.44
CA TYR A 157 1.07 1.24 -2.30
C TYR A 157 0.89 2.46 -3.21
N SER A 158 0.22 2.31 -4.36
CA SER A 158 -0.17 3.46 -5.20
C SER A 158 -1.20 4.37 -4.52
N GLY A 159 -1.93 3.86 -3.52
CA GLY A 159 -2.92 4.61 -2.76
C GLY A 159 -2.32 5.52 -1.70
N VAL A 160 -1.06 5.30 -1.31
CA VAL A 160 -0.31 6.13 -0.34
C VAL A 160 0.77 6.99 -1.02
N GLU A 161 0.93 6.87 -2.35
CA GLU A 161 1.94 7.60 -3.10
C GLU A 161 1.62 9.10 -3.16
N GLY A 162 2.59 9.94 -2.79
CA GLY A 162 2.43 11.39 -2.80
C GLY A 162 1.67 11.96 -1.59
N GLU A 163 1.22 11.09 -0.67
CA GLU A 163 0.62 11.48 0.59
C GLU A 163 1.70 11.71 1.66
N THR A 164 1.47 12.67 2.55
CA THR A 164 2.20 12.73 3.83
C THR A 164 1.48 11.81 4.79
N LEU A 165 2.19 10.86 5.40
CA LEU A 165 1.58 9.88 6.30
C LEU A 165 1.80 10.31 7.74
N GLU A 166 0.76 10.87 8.37
CA GLU A 166 0.69 11.16 9.79
C GLU A 166 -0.37 10.29 10.48
N VAL A 167 -0.13 9.90 11.72
CA VAL A 167 -1.12 9.14 12.50
C VAL A 167 -2.42 9.95 12.63
N GLY A 168 -3.52 9.32 12.22
CA GLY A 168 -4.84 9.94 12.16
C GLY A 168 -5.28 10.34 10.75
N ASP A 169 -4.37 10.36 9.78
CA ASP A 169 -4.74 10.60 8.38
C ASP A 169 -5.61 9.47 7.83
N SER A 170 -6.60 9.85 7.03
CA SER A 170 -7.46 8.89 6.34
C SER A 170 -8.03 9.48 5.06
N TRP A 171 -8.23 8.62 4.07
CA TRP A 171 -8.84 8.97 2.79
C TRP A 171 -9.54 7.77 2.18
N GLU A 172 -10.35 8.02 1.16
CA GLU A 172 -11.09 7.00 0.43
C GLU A 172 -10.73 7.04 -1.05
N ALA A 173 -10.61 5.86 -1.65
CA ALA A 173 -10.51 5.66 -3.08
C ALA A 173 -11.68 4.80 -3.55
N SER A 174 -12.52 5.37 -4.40
CA SER A 174 -13.62 4.63 -5.04
C SER A 174 -13.14 3.99 -6.34
N GLY A 175 -13.30 2.67 -6.46
CA GLY A 175 -12.97 1.91 -7.67
C GLY A 175 -14.14 1.08 -8.19
N ALA A 176 -13.93 0.38 -9.31
CA ALA A 176 -14.93 -0.53 -9.87
C ALA A 176 -15.30 -1.69 -8.92
N ASN A 177 -14.47 -1.94 -7.91
CA ASN A 177 -14.62 -3.03 -6.93
C ASN A 177 -15.19 -2.56 -5.58
N GLY A 178 -15.65 -1.31 -5.49
CA GLY A 178 -16.18 -0.72 -4.26
C GLY A 178 -15.31 0.41 -3.71
N ASP A 179 -15.72 0.93 -2.56
CA ASP A 179 -15.00 1.97 -1.83
C ASP A 179 -13.95 1.30 -0.94
N VAL A 180 -12.71 1.78 -1.08
CA VAL A 180 -11.56 1.36 -0.28
C VAL A 180 -11.12 2.55 0.55
N SER A 181 -11.01 2.38 1.87
CA SER A 181 -10.52 3.43 2.77
C SER A 181 -9.11 3.11 3.24
N PHE A 182 -8.28 4.12 3.33
CA PHE A 182 -6.93 4.07 3.86
C PHE A 182 -6.89 4.88 5.15
N ALA A 183 -6.14 4.41 6.14
CA ALA A 183 -5.91 5.15 7.38
C ALA A 183 -4.50 4.89 7.91
N VAL A 184 -3.82 5.92 8.38
CA VAL A 184 -2.55 5.78 9.10
C VAL A 184 -2.87 5.70 10.59
N GLU A 185 -2.67 4.52 11.18
CA GLU A 185 -3.19 4.25 12.53
C GLU A 185 -2.13 4.36 13.62
N SER A 186 -0.87 4.12 13.26
CA SER A 186 0.22 4.12 14.22
C SER A 186 1.57 4.23 13.52
N THR A 187 2.63 4.37 14.32
CA THR A 187 4.01 4.23 13.87
C THR A 187 4.64 3.01 14.54
N SER A 188 5.46 2.28 13.79
CA SER A 188 6.22 1.13 14.29
C SER A 188 7.69 1.25 13.88
N SER A 189 8.51 0.35 14.42
CA SER A 189 9.92 0.23 14.03
C SER A 189 10.25 -1.23 13.77
N TYR A 190 10.79 -1.54 12.59
CA TYR A 190 11.18 -2.89 12.18
C TYR A 190 12.61 -2.91 11.68
N ALA A 191 13.45 -3.78 12.25
CA ALA A 191 14.89 -3.83 11.96
C ALA A 191 15.61 -2.47 12.03
N GLY A 192 15.12 -1.55 12.88
CA GLY A 192 15.68 -0.20 13.05
C GLY A 192 15.19 0.85 12.04
N LEU A 193 14.20 0.51 11.19
CA LEU A 193 13.49 1.44 10.33
C LEU A 193 12.20 1.89 10.99
N ASP A 194 12.07 3.19 11.24
CA ASP A 194 10.83 3.79 11.69
C ASP A 194 9.88 3.96 10.48
N CYS A 195 8.63 3.56 10.66
CA CYS A 195 7.65 3.50 9.58
C CYS A 195 6.23 3.85 10.06
N ALA A 196 5.42 4.33 9.12
CA ALA A 196 4.00 4.59 9.32
C ALA A 196 3.20 3.32 8.97
N ASN A 197 2.38 2.84 9.90
CA ASN A 197 1.45 1.75 9.66
C ASN A 197 0.19 2.33 9.02
N PHE A 198 -0.06 1.98 7.76
CA PHE A 198 -1.32 2.24 7.12
C PHE A 198 -2.14 0.96 6.99
N VAL A 199 -3.44 1.12 7.16
CA VAL A 199 -4.44 0.06 7.10
C VAL A 199 -5.39 0.38 5.97
N VAL A 200 -5.66 -0.63 5.16
CA VAL A 200 -6.61 -0.54 4.06
C VAL A 200 -7.82 -1.39 4.39
N ARG A 201 -9.00 -0.77 4.29
CA ARG A 201 -10.28 -1.40 4.57
C ARG A 201 -11.19 -1.39 3.37
N THR A 202 -11.94 -2.48 3.24
CA THR A 202 -13.05 -2.60 2.30
C THR A 202 -14.31 -2.90 3.12
N ASN A 203 -15.39 -2.15 2.88
CA ASN A 203 -16.64 -2.22 3.66
C ASN A 203 -16.45 -2.09 5.19
N GLY A 204 -15.40 -1.39 5.63
CA GLY A 204 -15.09 -1.19 7.06
C GLY A 204 -14.27 -2.30 7.72
N SER A 205 -13.92 -3.37 7.00
CA SER A 205 -13.04 -4.43 7.51
C SER A 205 -11.64 -4.33 6.93
N VAL A 206 -10.64 -4.63 7.74
CA VAL A 206 -9.24 -4.68 7.33
C VAL A 206 -9.05 -5.79 6.32
N PHE A 207 -8.36 -5.50 5.22
CA PHE A 207 -7.91 -6.52 4.29
C PHE A 207 -6.40 -6.46 4.04
N TRP A 208 -5.76 -5.31 4.31
CA TRP A 208 -4.33 -5.11 4.14
C TRP A 208 -3.77 -4.16 5.17
N GLU A 209 -2.59 -4.47 5.67
CA GLU A 209 -1.81 -3.61 6.55
C GLU A 209 -0.37 -3.56 6.03
N SER A 210 0.27 -2.40 6.13
CA SER A 210 1.71 -2.30 5.87
C SER A 210 2.36 -1.16 6.64
N CYS A 211 3.63 -1.36 7.00
CA CYS A 211 4.47 -0.33 7.61
C CYS A 211 5.49 0.16 6.58
N VAL A 212 5.33 1.40 6.13
CA VAL A 212 6.17 2.01 5.09
C VAL A 212 7.10 3.07 5.66
N THR A 213 8.29 3.19 5.09
CA THR A 213 9.30 4.19 5.47
C THR A 213 9.89 4.87 4.24
N PRO A 214 10.21 6.18 4.27
CA PRO A 214 10.88 6.86 3.16
C PRO A 214 12.33 6.38 2.94
N GLU A 215 12.90 5.63 3.89
CA GLU A 215 14.29 5.17 3.85
C GLU A 215 14.50 3.87 3.05
N SER A 216 13.42 3.19 2.66
CA SER A 216 13.46 1.87 2.04
C SER A 216 12.33 1.70 1.01
N PRO A 217 12.63 1.12 -0.18
CA PRO A 217 11.59 0.76 -1.14
C PRO A 217 10.72 -0.43 -0.69
N LEU A 218 11.18 -1.20 0.30
CA LEU A 218 10.45 -2.36 0.83
C LEU A 218 9.88 -2.05 2.22
N PRO A 219 8.71 -2.61 2.59
CA PRO A 219 8.02 -2.29 3.82
C PRO A 219 8.70 -2.97 5.03
N GLY A 220 8.53 -2.38 6.22
CA GLY A 220 8.94 -3.01 7.48
C GLY A 220 7.99 -4.12 7.94
N TYR A 221 6.72 -4.03 7.53
CA TYR A 221 5.68 -4.99 7.84
C TYR A 221 4.66 -5.06 6.71
N MET A 222 4.06 -6.24 6.52
CA MET A 222 2.87 -6.41 5.68
C MET A 222 2.01 -7.55 6.20
N ALA A 223 0.69 -7.37 6.20
CA ALA A 223 -0.27 -8.44 6.41
C ALA A 223 -1.43 -8.36 5.41
N PHE A 224 -1.92 -9.53 4.98
CA PHE A 224 -3.06 -9.68 4.08
C PHE A 224 -4.11 -10.60 4.69
N TYR A 225 -5.38 -10.19 4.60
CA TYR A 225 -6.55 -10.90 5.13
C TYR A 225 -7.46 -11.27 3.96
N GLU A 226 -7.93 -12.51 3.91
CA GLU A 226 -8.70 -13.03 2.76
C GLU A 226 -10.19 -12.75 2.90
N GLU A 227 -10.76 -12.92 4.10
CA GLU A 227 -12.18 -12.72 4.35
C GLU A 227 -12.46 -11.48 5.22
N GLU A 228 -13.62 -10.87 4.97
CA GLU A 228 -14.09 -9.72 5.73
C GLU A 228 -14.29 -10.10 7.20
N GLY A 229 -13.50 -9.49 8.09
CA GLY A 229 -13.60 -9.71 9.54
C GLY A 229 -12.71 -10.83 10.07
N ASP A 230 -11.75 -11.33 9.28
CA ASP A 230 -10.70 -12.22 9.78
C ASP A 230 -9.85 -11.53 10.87
N ASP A 231 -9.64 -12.23 11.98
CA ASP A 231 -8.76 -11.78 13.06
C ASP A 231 -7.28 -12.16 12.81
N GLU A 232 -7.03 -13.10 11.90
CA GLU A 232 -5.70 -13.64 11.59
C GLU A 232 -5.40 -13.48 10.09
N PRO A 233 -4.23 -12.92 9.71
CA PRO A 233 -3.88 -12.78 8.31
C PRO A 233 -3.56 -14.14 7.67
N VAL A 234 -3.93 -14.31 6.40
CA VAL A 234 -3.54 -15.50 5.62
C VAL A 234 -2.08 -15.43 5.16
N PHE A 235 -1.47 -14.26 5.26
CA PHE A 235 -0.07 -14.02 4.95
C PHE A 235 0.44 -12.79 5.70
N GLU A 236 1.55 -12.94 6.41
CA GLU A 236 2.20 -11.88 7.17
C GLU A 236 3.71 -11.92 6.93
N MET A 237 4.32 -10.74 6.75
CA MET A 237 5.76 -10.54 6.59
C MET A 237 6.25 -9.49 7.57
N THR A 238 7.24 -9.86 8.39
CA THR A 238 7.89 -8.93 9.34
C THR A 238 9.37 -8.79 8.99
N LEU A 239 9.84 -7.56 8.80
CA LEU A 239 11.25 -7.28 8.58
C LEU A 239 12.05 -7.47 9.87
N VAL A 240 13.02 -8.38 9.86
CA VAL A 240 13.85 -8.72 11.02
C VAL A 240 15.31 -8.32 10.86
N GLU A 241 15.78 -8.06 9.63
CA GLU A 241 17.11 -7.54 9.37
C GLU A 241 17.08 -6.59 8.17
N TYR A 242 17.74 -5.44 8.31
CA TYR A 242 17.92 -4.46 7.25
C TYR A 242 19.38 -4.03 7.18
N ARG A 243 19.92 -3.93 5.96
CA ARG A 243 21.19 -3.27 5.68
C ARG A 243 20.98 -2.28 4.52
N PRO A 244 21.34 -0.99 4.67
CA PRO A 244 20.94 0.05 3.72
C PRO A 244 21.67 0.06 2.37
N GLY A 245 22.69 -0.78 2.16
CA GLY A 245 23.54 -0.71 0.97
C GLY A 245 24.47 0.51 0.94
N ASN A 246 25.25 0.62 -0.13
CA ASN A 246 26.22 1.69 -0.37
C ASN A 246 25.68 2.78 -1.30
#